data_AF-A0A9P5WY43-F1
#
_entry.id   AF-A0A9P5WY43-F1
#
_cell.length_a   1.000
_cell.length_b   1.000
_cell.length_c   1.000
_cell.angle_alpha   90.00
_cell.angle_beta   90.00
_cell.angle_gamma   90.00
#
_symmetry.space_group_name_H-M   'P 1'
#
loop_
_entity.id
_entity.type
_entity.pdbx_description
1 polymer ?
#
loop_
_entity_poly.entity_id
_entity_poly.type
_entity_poly.pdbx_seq_one_letter_code
_entity_poly.pdbx_strand_id
1 'polypeptide(L)'
;MDGDNSNERHLMKLLSKHIIIGAKFDSSDHCPSCHPDTRLDITHSIQSWMYNLVHKYKILWLHGPAGVGKSAILQMVTEAASKSASSILSATLFFSHPNSRDNPKRVFITIAY
;
A
#
# COMPACT_ATOMS: atom_id res chain seq x y z
N MET A 1 -28.57 -7.09 21.38
CA MET A 1 -27.70 -5.99 20.91
C MET A 1 -27.27 -6.41 19.51
N ASP A 2 -28.11 -6.18 18.50
CA ASP A 2 -27.99 -6.87 17.19
C ASP A 2 -28.16 -5.93 15.98
N GLY A 3 -28.33 -4.63 16.23
CA GLY A 3 -28.56 -3.61 15.20
C GLY A 3 -27.31 -3.06 14.50
N ASP A 4 -26.11 -3.47 14.94
CA ASP A 4 -24.83 -2.92 14.48
C ASP A 4 -24.30 -3.67 13.23
N ASN A 5 -24.39 -5.01 13.25
CA ASN A 5 -23.86 -5.89 12.21
C ASN A 5 -24.62 -5.79 10.86
N SER A 6 -25.89 -5.37 10.83
CA SER A 6 -26.61 -5.16 9.56
C SER A 6 -26.12 -3.92 8.82
N ASN A 7 -25.84 -2.84 9.55
CA ASN A 7 -25.37 -1.57 9.00
C ASN A 7 -23.94 -1.69 8.50
N GLU A 8 -23.06 -2.36 9.24
CA GLU A 8 -21.68 -2.62 8.80
C GLU A 8 -21.65 -3.45 7.52
N ARG A 9 -22.42 -4.54 7.45
CA ARG A 9 -22.54 -5.35 6.22
C ARG A 9 -23.09 -4.56 5.05
N HIS A 10 -24.05 -3.67 5.31
CA HIS A 10 -24.57 -2.77 4.28
C HIS A 10 -23.51 -1.77 3.80
N LEU A 11 -22.76 -1.16 4.73
CA LEU A 11 -21.67 -0.24 4.44
C LEU A 11 -20.56 -0.92 3.62
N MET A 12 -20.10 -2.09 4.04
CA MET A 12 -19.08 -2.86 3.31
C MET A 12 -19.55 -3.22 1.90
N LYS A 13 -20.83 -3.57 1.73
CA LYS A 13 -21.43 -3.82 0.41
C LYS A 13 -21.53 -2.57 -0.47
N LEU A 14 -21.63 -1.37 0.12
CA LEU A 14 -21.59 -0.11 -0.63
C LEU A 14 -20.16 0.25 -1.04
N LEU A 15 -19.20 0.11 -0.12
CA LEU A 15 -17.79 0.40 -0.35
C LEU A 15 -17.20 -0.53 -1.42
N SER A 16 -17.51 -1.83 -1.38
CA SER A 16 -17.01 -2.83 -2.33
C SER A 16 -17.32 -2.52 -3.80
N LYS A 17 -18.37 -1.72 -4.09
CA LYS A 17 -18.71 -1.28 -5.45
C LYS A 17 -17.77 -0.19 -5.99
N HIS A 18 -17.01 0.45 -5.12
CA HIS A 18 -16.26 1.67 -5.41
C HIS A 18 -14.76 1.54 -5.10
N ILE A 19 -14.29 0.33 -4.75
CA ILE A 19 -12.86 0.06 -4.53
C ILE A 19 -12.11 -0.09 -5.85
N ILE A 20 -10.78 -0.08 -5.78
CA ILE A 20 -9.88 -0.51 -6.85
C ILE A 20 -9.55 -1.99 -6.62
N ILE A 21 -10.13 -2.88 -7.43
CA ILE A 21 -9.94 -4.33 -7.30
C ILE A 21 -8.49 -4.67 -7.66
N GLY A 22 -7.83 -5.48 -6.81
CA GLY A 22 -6.45 -5.93 -7.02
C GLY A 22 -5.37 -4.86 -6.82
N ALA A 23 -5.70 -3.69 -6.26
CA ALA A 23 -4.70 -2.66 -5.95
C ALA A 23 -4.13 -2.78 -4.52
N LYS A 24 -4.72 -3.63 -3.67
CA LYS A 24 -4.24 -3.94 -2.33
C LYS A 24 -2.94 -4.74 -2.40
N PHE A 25 -2.12 -4.59 -1.37
CA PHE A 25 -0.83 -5.28 -1.25
C PHE A 25 -0.95 -6.81 -1.24
N ASP A 26 -2.01 -7.37 -0.64
CA ASP A 26 -2.26 -8.81 -0.54
C ASP A 26 -2.92 -9.43 -1.78
N SER A 27 -3.12 -8.64 -2.84
CA SER A 27 -3.68 -9.15 -4.09
C SER A 27 -2.68 -10.06 -4.81
N SER A 28 -3.19 -11.09 -5.49
CA SER A 28 -2.37 -11.99 -6.32
C SER A 28 -1.61 -11.29 -7.45
N ASP A 29 -2.02 -10.05 -7.79
CA ASP A 29 -1.49 -9.25 -8.89
C ASP A 29 -0.60 -8.10 -8.39
N HIS A 30 0.12 -8.31 -7.27
CA HIS A 30 1.04 -7.31 -6.73
C HIS A 30 2.22 -7.04 -7.68
N CYS A 31 2.87 -5.89 -7.50
CA CYS A 31 4.09 -5.57 -8.24
C CYS A 31 5.20 -6.58 -7.87
N PRO A 32 6.06 -7.03 -8.81
CA PRO A 32 7.16 -7.90 -8.44
C PRO A 32 8.09 -7.20 -7.45
N SER A 33 8.45 -7.90 -6.36
CA SER A 33 9.45 -7.44 -5.39
C SER A 33 10.85 -7.49 -6.00
N CYS A 34 11.79 -6.73 -5.44
CA CYS A 34 13.19 -6.84 -5.84
C CYS A 34 13.77 -8.21 -5.47
N HIS A 35 14.84 -8.62 -6.16
CA HIS A 35 15.59 -9.81 -5.76
C HIS A 35 16.08 -9.65 -4.30
N PRO A 36 16.04 -10.71 -3.47
CA PRO A 36 16.62 -10.68 -2.14
C PRO A 36 18.04 -10.09 -2.13
N ASP A 37 18.39 -9.39 -1.06
CA ASP A 37 19.72 -8.80 -0.86
C ASP A 37 20.13 -7.71 -1.87
N THR A 38 19.18 -7.17 -2.62
CA THR A 38 19.39 -6.00 -3.48
C THR A 38 18.68 -4.77 -2.93
N ARG A 39 19.14 -3.57 -3.30
CA ARG A 39 18.49 -2.29 -2.93
C ARG A 39 18.34 -2.07 -1.42
N LEU A 40 19.17 -2.71 -0.61
CA LEU A 40 19.08 -2.67 0.86
C LEU A 40 19.20 -1.25 1.41
N ASP A 41 20.17 -0.46 0.92
CA ASP A 41 20.41 0.90 1.43
C ASP A 41 19.17 1.79 1.31
N ILE A 42 18.50 1.75 0.17
CA ILE A 42 17.31 2.57 -0.08
C ILE A 42 16.10 2.03 0.68
N THR A 43 15.94 0.71 0.76
CA THR A 43 14.88 0.07 1.56
C THR A 43 15.03 0.41 3.04
N HIS A 44 16.24 0.32 3.60
CA HIS A 44 16.52 0.71 4.99
C HIS A 44 16.30 2.20 5.22
N SER A 45 16.67 3.05 4.28
CA SER A 45 16.43 4.50 4.38
C SER A 45 14.94 4.83 4.44
N ILE A 46 14.13 4.16 3.60
CA ILE A 46 12.66 4.32 3.60
C ILE A 46 12.07 3.80 4.92
N GLN A 47 12.50 2.63 5.40
CA GLN A 47 12.02 2.07 6.66
C GLN A 47 12.38 2.96 7.85
N SER A 48 13.62 3.45 7.91
CA SER A 48 14.05 4.38 8.96
C SER A 48 13.19 5.65 8.97
N TRP A 49 12.87 6.18 7.78
CA TRP A 49 11.95 7.31 7.65
C TRP A 49 10.54 6.97 8.15
N MET A 50 10.00 5.80 7.77
CA MET A 50 8.66 5.37 8.20
C MET A 50 8.56 5.31 9.73
N TYR A 51 9.55 4.72 10.41
CA TYR A 51 9.52 4.51 11.86
C TYR A 51 9.87 5.75 12.69
N ASN A 52 10.30 6.84 12.07
CA ASN A 52 10.58 8.08 12.78
C ASN A 52 9.33 8.98 12.86
N LEU A 53 8.61 8.82 13.96
CA LEU A 53 7.35 9.52 14.25
C LEU A 53 7.51 11.05 14.43
N VAL A 54 8.74 11.53 14.66
CA VAL A 54 9.06 12.95 14.92
C VAL A 54 9.31 13.73 13.63
N HIS A 55 9.27 13.08 12.46
CA HIS A 55 9.49 13.78 11.20
C HIS A 55 8.49 14.92 10.96
N LYS A 56 9.06 16.08 10.61
CA LYS A 56 8.34 17.27 10.13
C LYS A 56 7.52 16.98 8.87
N TYR A 57 8.04 16.11 7.99
CA TYR A 57 7.40 15.74 6.73
C TYR A 57 6.63 14.44 6.86
N LYS A 58 5.41 14.40 6.32
CA LYS A 58 4.51 13.22 6.37
C LYS A 58 4.42 12.47 5.05
N ILE A 59 5.13 12.94 4.02
CA ILE A 59 5.18 12.33 2.69
C ILE A 59 6.64 12.13 2.31
N LEU A 60 7.00 10.91 1.91
CA LEU A 60 8.28 10.57 1.30
C LEU A 60 8.08 10.35 -0.19
N TRP A 61 8.89 11.01 -1.01
CA TRP A 61 8.82 10.90 -2.47
C TRP A 61 10.02 10.13 -3.02
N LEU A 62 9.78 8.92 -3.53
CA LEU A 62 10.79 8.12 -4.21
C LEU A 62 10.80 8.43 -5.72
N HIS A 63 11.85 9.10 -6.20
CA HIS A 63 12.00 9.49 -7.60
C HIS A 63 13.16 8.78 -8.30
N GLY A 64 13.13 8.77 -9.64
CA GLY A 64 14.17 8.17 -10.49
C GLY A 64 13.65 7.82 -11.89
N PRO A 65 14.52 7.40 -12.82
CA PRO A 65 14.14 7.08 -14.19
C PRO A 65 13.05 5.98 -14.28
N ALA A 66 12.34 5.93 -15.40
CA ALA A 66 11.40 4.83 -15.67
C ALA A 66 12.15 3.48 -15.73
N GLY A 67 11.50 2.40 -15.28
CA GLY A 67 12.07 1.05 -15.35
C GLY A 67 13.09 0.68 -14.25
N VAL A 68 13.56 1.62 -13.42
CA VAL A 68 14.58 1.31 -12.38
C VAL A 68 14.05 0.52 -11.17
N GLY A 69 12.80 0.08 -11.18
CA GLY A 69 12.22 -0.75 -10.12
C GLY A 69 11.70 0.00 -8.89
N LYS A 70 11.31 1.28 -9.01
CA LYS A 70 10.77 2.06 -7.87
C LYS A 70 9.57 1.37 -7.18
N SER A 71 8.62 0.85 -7.98
CA SER A 71 7.48 0.11 -7.45
C SER A 71 7.89 -1.19 -6.76
N ALA A 72 8.92 -1.87 -7.28
CA ALA A 72 9.49 -3.07 -6.68
C ALA A 72 10.19 -2.79 -5.34
N ILE A 73 10.85 -1.64 -5.21
CA ILE A 73 11.44 -1.18 -3.94
C ILE A 73 10.34 -0.94 -2.90
N LEU A 74 9.28 -0.21 -3.27
CA LEU A 74 8.15 0.04 -2.37
C LEU A 74 7.42 -1.25 -1.99
N GLN A 75 7.29 -2.21 -2.92
CA GLN A 75 6.78 -3.54 -2.65
C GLN A 75 7.63 -4.25 -1.60
N MET A 76 8.96 -4.30 -1.77
CA MET A 76 9.89 -4.91 -0.81
C MET A 76 9.80 -4.27 0.58
N VAL A 77 9.73 -2.94 0.67
CA VAL A 77 9.53 -2.21 1.93
C VAL A 77 8.23 -2.64 2.61
N THR A 78 7.15 -2.75 1.83
CA THR A 78 5.82 -3.12 2.31
C THR A 78 5.77 -4.58 2.79
N GLU A 79 6.43 -5.50 2.09
CA GLU A 79 6.62 -6.89 2.51
C GLU A 79 7.38 -7.00 3.83
N ALA A 80 8.45 -6.24 3.98
CA ALA A 80 9.22 -6.22 5.22
C ALA A 80 8.41 -5.61 6.38
N ALA A 81 7.68 -4.52 6.13
CA ALA A 81 6.83 -3.88 7.13
C ALA A 81 5.66 -4.77 7.55
N SER A 82 4.98 -5.46 6.63
CA SER A 82 3.84 -6.33 6.95
C SER A 82 4.21 -7.55 7.80
N LYS A 83 5.46 -8.01 7.73
CA LYS A 83 6.00 -9.12 8.54
C LYS A 83 6.53 -8.68 9.92
N SER A 84 6.68 -7.39 10.16
CA SER A 84 7.24 -6.87 11.41
C SER A 84 6.20 -6.85 12.53
N ALA A 85 6.56 -7.33 13.73
CA ALA A 85 5.71 -7.25 14.92
C ALA A 85 5.44 -5.80 15.36
N SER A 86 6.32 -4.87 15.01
CA SER A 86 6.18 -3.43 15.30
C SER A 86 5.66 -2.64 14.10
N SER A 87 5.00 -3.29 13.13
CA SER A 87 4.54 -2.63 11.91
C SER A 87 3.62 -1.44 12.20
N ILE A 88 3.89 -0.32 11.52
CA ILE A 88 3.02 0.85 11.49
C ILE A 88 2.24 0.96 10.16
N LEU A 89 2.38 -0.04 9.29
CA LEU A 89 1.75 -0.04 7.98
C LEU A 89 0.27 -0.43 8.09
N SER A 90 -0.63 0.53 7.87
CA SER A 90 -2.07 0.25 7.91
C SER A 90 -2.66 -0.20 6.57
N ALA A 91 -2.22 0.42 5.46
CA ALA A 91 -2.74 0.12 4.13
C ALA A 91 -1.68 0.44 3.07
N THR A 92 -1.78 -0.25 1.94
CA THR A 92 -0.95 0.02 0.75
C THR A 92 -1.81 -0.09 -0.49
N LEU A 93 -1.54 0.78 -1.46
CA LEU A 93 -2.25 0.85 -2.73
C LEU A 93 -1.26 1.04 -3.87
N PHE A 94 -1.32 0.17 -4.87
CA PHE A 94 -0.51 0.27 -6.09
C PHE A 94 -1.35 0.66 -7.30
N PHE A 95 -0.97 1.75 -7.96
CA PHE A 95 -1.60 2.16 -9.21
C PHE A 95 -1.01 1.43 -10.42
N SER A 96 -1.87 1.05 -11.37
CA SER A 96 -1.48 0.44 -12.65
C SER A 96 -2.46 0.83 -13.73
N HIS A 97 -2.03 1.67 -14.67
CA HIS A 97 -2.84 2.05 -15.82
C HIS A 97 -3.22 0.86 -16.72
N PRO A 98 -2.29 -0.05 -17.09
CA PRO A 98 -2.63 -1.23 -17.91
C PRO A 98 -3.70 -2.13 -17.27
N ASN A 99 -3.78 -2.16 -15.93
CA ASN A 99 -4.73 -2.98 -15.19
C ASN A 99 -5.98 -2.20 -14.74
N SER A 100 -6.21 -0.98 -15.24
CA SER A 100 -7.32 -0.10 -14.84
C SER A 100 -7.38 0.19 -13.33
N ARG A 101 -6.20 0.23 -12.68
CA ARG A 101 -6.00 0.56 -11.26
C ARG A 101 -5.46 1.98 -11.12
N ASP A 102 -6.05 2.95 -11.81
CA ASP A 102 -5.49 4.30 -11.96
C ASP A 102 -6.50 5.41 -11.59
N ASN A 103 -7.65 5.05 -11.02
CA ASN A 103 -8.68 6.01 -10.63
C ASN A 103 -8.41 6.60 -9.23
N PRO A 104 -7.93 7.85 -9.10
CA PRO A 104 -7.61 8.44 -7.81
C PRO A 104 -8.84 8.66 -6.91
N LYS A 105 -10.05 8.75 -7.48
CA LYS A 105 -11.29 8.96 -6.71
C LYS A 105 -11.64 7.77 -5.82
N ARG A 106 -11.04 6.60 -6.08
CA ARG A 106 -11.30 5.34 -5.36
C ARG A 106 -10.29 5.04 -4.26
N VAL A 107 -9.25 5.86 -4.09
CA VAL A 107 -8.14 5.63 -3.15
C VAL A 107 -8.64 5.50 -1.71
N PHE A 108 -9.30 6.54 -1.21
CA PHE A 108 -9.77 6.57 0.18
C PHE A 108 -10.81 5.48 0.46
N ILE A 109 -11.69 5.21 -0.52
CA ILE A 109 -12.68 4.14 -0.43
C ILE A 109 -11.99 2.77 -0.36
N THR A 110 -10.91 2.56 -1.12
CA THR A 110 -10.16 1.30 -1.11
C THR A 110 -9.41 1.07 0.21
N ILE A 111 -8.95 2.15 0.85
CA ILE A 111 -8.30 2.08 2.16
C ILE A 111 -9.33 1.85 3.28
N ALA A 112 -10.54 2.38 3.15
CA ALA A 112 -11.61 2.23 4.15
C ALA A 112 -12.33 0.87 4.11
N TYR A 113 -12.20 0.12 3.00
CA TYR A 113 -12.81 -1.20 2.79
C TYR A 113 -11.87 -2.35 3.15
#